data_AF-A0A9P0MEV3-F1
#
_entry.id   AF-A0A9P0MEV3-F1
#
_cell.length_a   1.000
_cell.length_b   1.000
_cell.length_c   1.000
_cell.angle_alpha   90.00
_cell.angle_beta   90.00
_cell.angle_gamma   90.00
#
_symmetry.space_group_name_H-M   'P 1'
#
loop_
_entity.id
_entity.type
_entity.pdbx_description
1 polymer ?
#
loop_
_entity_poly.entity_id
_entity_poly.type
_entity_poly.pdbx_seq_one_letter_code
_entity_poly.pdbx_strand_id
1 'polypeptide(L)'
;MEVFCLPGFDGGLPQHFLLEFYTSESGRPRFNMTSYTEPYFFLENLEPDMTFRIVVFAVNSKGKSPGVTLEGVTFRDAEKRTGAQKRTLRAPTLFKVDF
;
A
#
# COMPACT_ATOMS: atom_id res chain seq x y z
N MET A 1 7.73 2.03 6.45
CA MET A 1 6.95 2.81 5.47
C MET A 1 5.48 2.71 5.84
N GLU A 2 4.80 3.84 5.91
CA GLU A 2 3.37 3.91 6.23
C GLU A 2 2.53 4.00 4.95
N VAL A 3 1.42 3.25 4.90
CA VAL A 3 0.43 3.30 3.83
C VAL A 3 -0.95 3.51 4.45
N PHE A 4 -1.66 4.52 3.96
CA PHE A 4 -3.02 4.85 4.40
C PHE A 4 -3.95 4.82 3.19
N CYS A 5 -5.19 4.37 3.39
CA CYS A 5 -6.26 4.51 2.41
C CYS A 5 -7.54 5.09 3.04
N LEU A 6 -8.49 5.51 2.20
CA LEU A 6 -9.82 5.89 2.65
C LEU A 6 -10.82 4.76 2.35
N PRO A 7 -11.67 4.40 3.31
CA PRO A 7 -12.78 3.50 3.05
C PRO A 7 -13.70 4.05 1.96
N GLY A 8 -13.97 3.20 0.99
CA GLY A 8 -14.92 3.41 -0.08
C GLY A 8 -16.36 3.07 0.28
N PHE A 9 -17.24 3.09 -0.72
CA PHE A 9 -18.56 2.49 -0.60
C PHE A 9 -18.42 0.97 -0.40
N ASP A 10 -19.09 0.43 0.61
CA ASP A 10 -18.98 -0.97 1.04
C ASP A 10 -20.27 -1.78 0.80
N GLY A 11 -21.29 -1.15 0.22
CA GLY A 11 -22.61 -1.75 0.02
C GLY A 11 -23.40 -1.96 1.32
N GLY A 12 -23.02 -1.31 2.42
CA GLY A 12 -23.64 -1.47 3.74
C GLY A 12 -23.16 -2.71 4.50
N LEU A 13 -22.06 -3.32 4.08
CA LEU A 13 -21.49 -4.51 4.72
C LEU A 13 -20.16 -4.16 5.39
N PRO A 14 -19.86 -4.74 6.57
CA PRO A 14 -18.56 -4.57 7.19
C PRO A 14 -17.44 -4.99 6.24
N GLN A 15 -16.50 -4.08 6.01
CA GLN A 15 -15.33 -4.33 5.18
C GLN A 15 -14.05 -4.19 5.98
N HIS A 16 -13.01 -4.85 5.50
CA HIS A 16 -11.63 -4.69 5.96
C HIS A 16 -10.71 -4.52 4.75
N PHE A 17 -9.45 -4.18 4.99
CA PHE A 17 -8.49 -3.89 3.93
C PHE A 17 -7.38 -4.92 3.89
N LEU A 18 -7.01 -5.32 2.67
CA LEU A 18 -5.90 -6.21 2.39
C LEU A 18 -4.87 -5.45 1.56
N LEU A 19 -3.62 -5.49 1.99
CA LEU A 19 -2.47 -5.01 1.22
C LEU A 19 -1.69 -6.21 0.70
N GLU A 20 -1.39 -6.23 -0.59
CA GLU A 20 -0.45 -7.16 -1.22
C GLU A 20 0.77 -6.39 -1.71
N PHE A 21 1.96 -6.89 -1.37
CA PHE A 21 3.24 -6.24 -1.66
C PHE A 21 4.05 -7.07 -2.66
N TYR A 22 4.54 -6.45 -3.72
CA TYR A 22 5.23 -7.09 -4.84
C TYR A 22 6.59 -6.42 -5.09
N THR A 23 7.59 -7.18 -5.55
CA THR A 23 8.73 -6.57 -6.23
C THR A 23 8.32 -6.14 -7.63
N SER A 24 9.03 -5.18 -8.23
CA SER A 24 8.83 -4.80 -9.63
C SER A 24 9.03 -5.95 -10.62
N GLU A 25 9.73 -7.02 -10.22
CA GLU A 25 10.10 -8.14 -11.07
C GLU A 25 9.15 -9.34 -10.92
N SER A 26 8.40 -9.45 -9.82
CA SER A 26 7.56 -10.61 -9.51
C SER A 26 6.06 -10.33 -9.69
N GLY A 27 5.39 -11.16 -10.49
CA GLY A 27 3.92 -11.17 -10.58
C GLY A 27 3.20 -11.80 -9.38
N ARG A 28 3.95 -12.31 -8.39
CA ARG A 28 3.44 -12.89 -7.14
C ARG A 28 3.74 -11.96 -5.97
N PRO A 29 2.84 -11.84 -4.98
CA PRO A 29 3.10 -11.02 -3.81
C PRO A 29 4.23 -11.67 -2.98
N ARG A 30 5.16 -10.85 -2.50
CA ARG A 30 6.15 -11.28 -1.48
C ARG A 30 5.46 -11.55 -0.15
N PHE A 31 4.52 -10.67 0.21
CA PHE A 31 3.72 -10.80 1.43
C PHE A 31 2.40 -10.05 1.30
N ASN A 32 1.50 -10.34 2.23
CA ASN A 32 0.25 -9.62 2.39
C ASN A 32 0.07 -9.17 3.85
N MET A 33 -0.82 -8.20 4.06
CA MET A 33 -1.18 -7.73 5.38
C MET A 33 -2.66 -7.35 5.39
N THR A 34 -3.38 -7.78 6.43
CA THR A 34 -4.80 -7.49 6.58
C THR A 34 -4.99 -6.54 7.75
N SER A 35 -5.77 -5.48 7.54
CA SER A 35 -6.20 -4.59 8.61
C SER A 35 -7.72 -4.60 8.75
N TYR A 36 -8.20 -5.02 9.92
CA TYR A 36 -9.62 -5.21 10.22
C TYR A 36 -10.32 -3.98 10.78
N THR A 37 -9.56 -3.04 11.36
CA THR A 37 -10.13 -1.93 12.14
C THR A 37 -9.80 -0.56 11.56
N GLU A 38 -8.61 -0.40 10.98
CA GLU A 38 -8.15 0.89 10.44
C GLU A 38 -7.57 0.73 9.03
N PRO A 39 -7.79 1.66 8.11
CA PRO A 39 -7.25 1.62 6.76
C PRO A 39 -5.77 2.03 6.72
N TYR A 40 -4.96 1.43 7.60
CA TYR A 40 -3.56 1.73 7.83
C TYR A 40 -2.70 0.47 7.80
N PHE A 41 -1.50 0.61 7.22
CA PHE A 41 -0.52 -0.44 7.09
C PHE A 41 0.89 0.09 7.40
N PHE A 42 1.63 -0.64 8.23
CA PHE A 42 3.04 -0.35 8.51
C PHE A 42 3.94 -1.43 7.90
N LEU A 43 4.70 -1.06 6.87
CA LEU A 43 5.63 -1.94 6.18
C LEU A 43 7.04 -1.75 6.77
N GLU A 44 7.60 -2.81 7.32
CA GLU A 44 8.94 -2.82 7.91
C GLU A 44 9.91 -3.72 7.12
N ASN A 45 11.21 -3.60 7.42
CA ASN A 45 12.26 -4.43 6.82
C ASN A 45 12.29 -4.40 5.28
N LEU A 46 12.00 -3.24 4.70
CA LEU A 46 12.04 -3.05 3.25
C LEU A 46 13.49 -2.89 2.79
N GLU A 47 13.86 -3.60 1.72
CA GLU A 47 15.17 -3.46 1.09
C GLU A 47 15.31 -2.04 0.49
N PRO A 48 16.35 -1.27 0.88
CA PRO A 48 16.55 0.07 0.35
C PRO A 48 16.92 0.03 -1.14
N ASP A 49 16.59 1.10 -1.86
CA ASP A 49 16.85 1.28 -3.30
C ASP A 49 16.19 0.25 -4.24
N MET A 50 15.33 -0.63 -3.71
CA MET A 50 14.45 -1.48 -4.49
C MET A 50 13.15 -0.77 -4.86
N THR A 51 12.62 -1.10 -6.05
CA THR A 51 11.31 -0.63 -6.50
C THR A 51 10.25 -1.69 -6.28
N PHE A 52 9.14 -1.27 -5.70
CA PHE A 52 8.04 -2.11 -5.29
C PHE A 52 6.72 -1.64 -5.88
N ARG A 53 5.79 -2.58 -5.93
CA ARG A 53 4.39 -2.34 -6.26
C ARG A 53 3.54 -2.76 -5.07
N ILE A 54 2.62 -1.90 -4.65
CA ILE A 54 1.69 -2.17 -3.56
C ILE A 54 0.28 -2.16 -4.14
N VAL A 55 -0.54 -3.15 -3.77
CA VAL A 55 -1.94 -3.21 -4.17
C VAL A 55 -2.80 -3.32 -2.94
N VAL A 56 -3.80 -2.46 -2.80
CA VAL A 56 -4.74 -2.46 -1.66
C VAL A 56 -6.14 -2.77 -2.14
N PHE A 57 -6.83 -3.64 -1.40
CA PHE A 57 -8.18 -4.13 -1.70
C PHE A 57 -9.10 -3.88 -0.51
N ALA A 58 -10.38 -3.67 -0.78
CA ALA A 58 -11.46 -3.81 0.19
C ALA A 58 -11.99 -5.25 0.13
N VAL A 59 -12.35 -5.81 1.30
CA VAL A 59 -12.86 -7.16 1.43
C VAL A 59 -14.07 -7.13 2.35
N ASN A 60 -15.19 -7.69 1.91
CA ASN A 60 -16.39 -7.89 2.71
C ASN A 60 -16.97 -9.30 2.46
N SER A 61 -18.15 -9.59 2.99
CA SER A 61 -18.77 -10.92 2.85
C SER A 61 -19.14 -11.32 1.41
N LYS A 62 -19.15 -10.38 0.46
CA LYS A 62 -19.39 -10.65 -0.98
C LYS A 62 -18.11 -10.97 -1.75
N GLY A 63 -16.91 -10.74 -1.18
CA GLY A 63 -15.64 -11.05 -1.84
C GLY A 63 -14.54 -10.02 -1.64
N LYS A 64 -13.73 -9.81 -2.67
CA LYS A 64 -12.60 -8.86 -2.72
C LYS A 64 -12.82 -7.87 -3.87
N SER A 65 -12.57 -6.59 -3.62
CA SER A 65 -12.71 -5.52 -4.61
C SER A 65 -11.64 -5.59 -5.70
N PRO A 66 -11.74 -4.76 -6.75
CA PRO A 66 -10.58 -4.38 -7.57
C PRO A 66 -9.51 -3.70 -6.70
N GLY A 67 -8.24 -3.95 -7.03
CA GLY A 67 -7.11 -3.42 -6.26
C GLY A 67 -6.68 -2.03 -6.72
N VAL A 68 -6.46 -1.11 -5.77
CA VAL A 68 -5.81 0.18 -6.04
C VAL A 68 -4.31 -0.01 -5.95
N THR A 69 -3.61 0.32 -7.03
CA THR A 69 -2.17 0.07 -7.16
C THR A 69 -1.34 1.34 -6.93
N LEU A 70 -0.34 1.25 -6.06
CA LEU A 70 0.77 2.18 -5.96
C LEU A 70 1.99 1.58 -6.67
N GLU A 71 2.37 2.17 -7.80
CA GLU A 71 3.54 1.77 -8.58
C GLU A 71 4.77 2.60 -8.23
N GLY A 72 5.96 2.03 -8.45
CA GLY A 72 7.22 2.78 -8.38
C GLY A 72 7.60 3.21 -6.96
N VAL A 73 7.20 2.45 -5.95
CA VAL A 73 7.50 2.76 -4.55
C VAL A 73 8.94 2.35 -4.24
N THR A 74 9.76 3.29 -3.77
CA THR A 74 11.14 3.01 -3.35
C THR A 74 11.35 3.43 -1.91
N PHE A 75 11.89 2.53 -1.10
CA PHE A 75 12.36 2.85 0.25
C PHE A 75 13.81 3.30 0.17
N ARG A 76 14.15 4.45 0.78
CA ARG A 76 15.52 4.95 0.90
C ARG A 76 15.77 5.34 2.35
N ASP A 77 16.77 4.75 2.99
CA ASP A 77 17.15 5.12 4.35
C ASP A 77 17.74 6.52 4.38
N ALA A 78 17.13 7.39 5.19
CA ALA A 78 17.41 8.83 5.23
C ALA A 78 18.80 9.19 5.81
N GLU A 79 19.58 8.22 6.30
CA GLU A 79 20.84 8.49 7.00
C GLU A 79 22.04 8.77 6.08
N LYS A 80 21.93 8.55 4.75
CA LYS A 80 23.01 8.84 3.81
C LYS A 80 22.68 9.98 2.85
N ARG A 81 23.09 11.18 3.31
CA ARG A 81 23.55 12.37 2.55
C ARG A 81 22.58 13.55 2.42
N THR A 82 23.01 14.64 3.03
CA THR A 82 23.10 16.00 2.48
C THR A 82 22.92 16.09 0.96
N GLY A 83 21.90 16.82 0.54
CA GLY A 83 21.66 17.18 -0.86
C GLY A 83 20.19 17.06 -1.20
N ALA A 84 19.54 18.20 -1.48
CA ALA A 84 18.12 18.31 -1.78
C ALA A 84 17.69 17.42 -2.97
N GLN A 85 17.35 16.16 -2.71
CA GLN A 85 16.40 15.42 -3.53
C GLN A 85 15.07 15.46 -2.81
N LYS A 86 14.18 16.28 -3.37
CA LYS A 86 12.76 16.39 -3.01
C LYS A 86 12.25 15.02 -2.60
N ARG A 87 11.64 14.94 -1.41
CA ARG A 87 10.71 13.87 -1.01
C ARG A 87 9.73 13.70 -2.16
N THR A 88 10.05 12.84 -3.11
CA THR A 88 9.15 12.42 -4.18
C THR A 88 8.71 11.02 -3.81
N LEU A 89 8.21 10.87 -2.59
CA LEU A 89 6.90 10.24 -2.50
C LEU A 89 6.05 11.18 -3.36
N ARG A 90 5.64 10.78 -4.57
CA ARG A 90 4.42 11.37 -5.14
C ARG A 90 3.45 11.37 -3.96
N ALA A 91 3.00 12.56 -3.54
CA ALA A 91 2.37 12.86 -2.24
C ALA A 91 1.61 11.66 -1.66
N PRO A 92 1.58 11.40 -0.33
CA PRO A 92 0.83 10.29 0.24
C PRO A 92 -0.57 10.35 -0.35
N THR A 93 -0.82 9.50 -1.35
CA THR A 93 -1.99 9.67 -2.19
C THR A 93 -3.03 9.00 -1.34
N LEU A 94 -3.78 9.79 -0.59
CA LEU A 94 -4.89 9.29 0.16
C LEU A 94 -5.91 8.78 -0.88
N PHE A 95 -5.84 7.49 -1.19
CA PHE A 95 -6.67 6.87 -2.22
C PHE A 95 -7.86 6.18 -1.56
N LYS A 96 -9.03 6.33 -2.18
CA LYS A 96 -10.27 5.67 -1.75
C LYS A 96 -10.31 4.26 -2.33
N VAL A 97 -10.74 3.29 -1.52
CA VAL A 97 -10.87 1.88 -1.94
C VAL A 97 -12.30 1.43 -1.73
N ASP A 98 -13.04 1.31 -2.83
CA ASP A 98 -14.44 0.86 -2.87
C ASP A 98 -14.55 -0.65 -2.98
N PHE A 99 -15.66 -1.19 -2.45
CA PHE A 99 -16.03 -2.60 -2.57
C PHE A 99 -16.86 -2.87 -3.84
#